data_AF-A0A3D4X6A9-F1
#
_entry.id   AF-A0A3D4X6A9-F1
#
_cell.length_a   1.000
_cell.length_b   1.000
_cell.length_c   1.000
_cell.angle_alpha   90.00
_cell.angle_beta   90.00
_cell.angle_gamma   90.00
#
_symmetry.space_group_name_H-M   'P 1'
#
loop_
_entity.id
_entity.type
_entity.pdbx_description
1 polymer ?
#
loop_
_entity_poly.entity_id
_entity_poly.type
_entity_poly.pdbx_seq_one_letter_code
_entity_poly.pdbx_strand_id
1 'polypeptide(L)'
;AVGHSMVDDLKAYAETQYTDEEFEAGCKKYDHARPFTKESLLYRDIFERHYPGQGEMIDGFWMPNKAWEGCDVDDPSARVLSNYGASGL
;
A
#
# COMPACT_ATOMS: atom_id res chain seq x y z
N ALA A 1 7.79 4.30 -21.93
CA ALA A 1 7.19 3.40 -20.92
C ALA A 1 7.75 3.79 -19.56
N VAL A 2 6.90 4.24 -18.63
CA VAL A 2 7.32 4.43 -17.24
C VAL A 2 7.61 3.03 -16.69
N GLY A 3 8.86 2.78 -16.28
CA GLY A 3 9.37 1.42 -16.05
C GLY A 3 8.48 0.58 -15.13
N HIS A 4 8.19 -0.66 -15.54
CA HIS A 4 7.46 -1.62 -14.73
C HIS A 4 8.16 -1.89 -13.38
N SER A 5 9.46 -1.60 -13.25
CA SER A 5 10.29 -1.89 -12.06
C SER A 5 10.00 -1.03 -10.83
N MET A 6 9.42 0.18 -10.95
CA MET A 6 9.33 1.09 -9.79
C MET A 6 8.55 0.50 -8.62
N VAL A 7 7.48 -0.27 -8.88
CA VAL A 7 6.71 -0.92 -7.83
C VAL A 7 7.52 -2.04 -7.15
N ASP A 8 8.28 -2.80 -7.94
CA ASP A 8 9.12 -3.87 -7.44
C ASP A 8 10.26 -3.28 -6.59
N ASP A 9 10.82 -2.14 -7.02
CA ASP A 9 11.84 -1.40 -6.27
C ASP A 9 11.29 -0.87 -4.95
N LEU A 10 10.04 -0.37 -4.91
CA LEU A 10 9.39 0.09 -3.68
C LEU A 10 9.08 -1.06 -2.72
N LYS A 11 8.60 -2.19 -3.23
CA LYS A 11 8.37 -3.41 -2.44
C LYS A 11 9.68 -3.95 -1.88
N ALA A 12 10.70 -4.08 -2.72
CA ALA A 12 12.04 -4.49 -2.30
C ALA A 12 12.61 -3.55 -1.26
N TYR A 13 12.46 -2.24 -1.44
CA TYR A 13 12.87 -1.26 -0.45
C TYR A 13 12.13 -1.45 0.88
N ALA A 14 10.80 -1.60 0.85
CA ALA A 14 10.00 -1.83 2.07
C ALA A 14 10.42 -3.11 2.81
N GLU A 15 10.78 -4.18 2.10
CA GLU A 15 11.34 -5.40 2.70
C GLU A 15 12.64 -5.13 3.47
N THR A 16 13.46 -4.16 3.02
CA THR A 16 14.68 -3.76 3.76
C THR A 16 14.40 -2.89 4.99
N GLN A 17 13.21 -2.27 5.09
CA GLN A 17 12.89 -1.34 6.18
C GLN A 17 12.33 -2.03 7.42
N TYR A 18 11.79 -3.25 7.29
CA TYR A 18 11.11 -3.95 8.38
C TYR A 18 11.46 -5.44 8.40
N THR A 19 11.83 -5.96 9.58
CA THR A 19 11.70 -7.40 9.83
C THR A 19 10.23 -7.80 9.88
N ASP A 20 9.94 -9.10 9.86
CA ASP A 20 8.56 -9.60 9.94
C ASP A 20 7.93 -9.26 11.30
N GLU A 21 8.72 -9.32 12.39
CA GLU A 21 8.27 -8.94 13.73
C GLU A 21 8.00 -7.42 13.85
N GLU A 22 8.88 -6.59 13.26
CA GLU A 22 8.70 -5.14 13.23
C GLU A 22 7.48 -4.75 12.40
N PHE A 23 7.25 -5.45 11.29
CA PHE A 23 6.08 -5.28 10.45
C PHE A 23 4.80 -5.62 11.23
N GLU A 24 4.72 -6.78 11.86
CA GLU A 24 3.56 -7.17 12.66
C GLU A 24 3.27 -6.19 13.79
N ALA A 25 4.31 -5.74 14.50
CA ALA A 25 4.18 -4.75 15.56
C ALA A 25 3.77 -3.38 15.02
N GLY A 26 4.33 -2.98 13.87
CA GLY A 26 4.02 -1.73 13.17
C GLY A 26 2.57 -1.63 12.76
N CYS A 27 2.02 -2.68 12.15
CA CYS A 27 0.61 -2.73 11.75
C CYS A 27 -0.33 -2.59 12.94
N LYS A 28 0.01 -3.19 14.10
CA LYS A 28 -0.80 -3.12 15.32
C LYS A 28 -0.85 -1.72 15.95
N LYS A 29 -0.01 -0.78 15.53
CA LYS A 29 -0.07 0.63 15.99
C LYS A 29 -1.28 1.38 15.43
N TYR A 30 -1.86 0.88 14.35
CA TYR A 30 -2.92 1.56 13.61
C TYR A 30 -4.22 0.77 13.68
N ASP A 31 -5.28 1.37 14.21
CA ASP A 31 -6.61 0.75 14.24
C ASP A 31 -7.44 1.10 13.00
N HIS A 32 -7.32 2.33 12.49
CA HIS A 32 -7.92 2.77 11.23
C HIS A 32 -6.97 2.56 10.05
N ALA A 33 -7.51 2.11 8.91
CA ALA A 33 -6.76 1.81 7.68
C ALA A 33 -5.44 1.07 7.99
N ARG A 34 -5.55 -0.06 8.72
CA ARG A 34 -4.41 -0.85 9.16
C ARG A 34 -3.61 -1.39 7.96
N PRO A 35 -2.29 -1.14 7.90
CA PRO A 35 -1.43 -1.74 6.87
C PRO A 35 -1.43 -3.27 6.93
N PHE A 36 -1.28 -3.92 5.78
CA PHE A 36 -1.29 -5.39 5.65
C PHE A 36 -0.17 -5.94 4.75
N THR A 37 0.68 -5.08 4.20
CA THR A 37 1.96 -5.38 3.56
C THR A 37 3.07 -4.43 4.04
N LYS A 38 4.35 -4.79 3.95
CA LYS A 38 5.45 -3.89 4.36
C LYS A 38 5.47 -2.58 3.57
N GLU A 39 5.15 -2.63 2.27
CA GLU A 39 4.99 -1.44 1.44
C GLU A 39 3.89 -0.51 1.98
N SER A 40 2.75 -1.10 2.35
CA SER A 40 1.64 -0.36 2.94
C SER A 40 1.99 0.28 4.29
N LEU A 41 2.81 -0.41 5.10
CA LEU A 41 3.30 0.10 6.38
C LEU A 41 4.28 1.25 6.17
N LEU A 42 5.20 1.13 5.20
CA LEU A 42 6.12 2.19 4.80
C LEU A 42 5.39 3.49 4.48
N TYR A 43 4.34 3.40 3.67
CA TYR A 43 3.55 4.58 3.32
C TYR A 43 2.81 5.17 4.51
N ARG A 44 2.23 4.32 5.37
CA ARG A 44 1.54 4.78 6.57
C ARG A 44 2.48 5.49 7.53
N ASP A 45 3.68 4.95 7.76
CA ASP A 45 4.70 5.56 8.62
C ASP A 45 5.19 6.90 8.04
N ILE A 46 5.39 6.98 6.72
CA ILE A 46 5.71 8.25 6.05
C ILE A 46 4.59 9.27 6.23
N PHE A 47 3.33 8.86 6.05
CA PHE A 47 2.18 9.75 6.25
C PHE A 47 2.13 10.28 7.69
N GLU A 48 2.20 9.41 8.70
CA GLU A 48 2.15 9.82 10.11
C GLU A 48 3.34 10.71 10.52
N ARG A 49 4.50 10.55 9.87
CA ARG A 49 5.64 11.45 10.06
C ARG A 49 5.34 12.89 9.63
N HIS A 50 4.52 13.07 8.59
CA HIS A 50 4.19 14.38 8.03
C HIS A 50 2.84 14.93 8.50
N TYR A 51 1.89 14.06 8.84
CA TYR A 51 0.52 14.38 9.27
C TYR A 51 0.14 13.60 10.54
N PRO A 52 0.82 13.86 11.68
CA PRO A 52 0.65 13.03 12.87
C PRO A 52 -0.79 13.01 13.37
N GLY A 53 -1.35 11.82 13.55
CA GLY A 53 -2.70 11.62 14.10
C GLY A 53 -3.83 11.99 13.14
N GLN A 54 -3.54 12.25 11.86
CA GLN A 54 -4.54 12.57 10.84
C GLN A 54 -4.93 11.36 9.99
N GLY A 55 -4.75 10.14 10.52
CA GLY A 55 -5.06 8.90 9.81
C GLY A 55 -6.51 8.82 9.31
N GLU A 56 -7.46 9.47 9.99
CA GLU A 56 -8.87 9.55 9.59
C GLU A 56 -9.09 10.23 8.23
N MET A 57 -8.12 10.97 7.69
CA MET A 57 -8.19 11.51 6.31
C MET A 57 -8.07 10.43 5.24
N ILE A 58 -7.63 9.23 5.61
CA ILE A 58 -7.52 8.09 4.71
C ILE A 58 -8.88 7.38 4.73
N ASP A 59 -9.73 7.63 3.73
CA ASP A 59 -11.09 7.02 3.66
C ASP A 59 -11.08 5.49 3.70
N GLY A 60 -10.00 4.90 3.21
CA GLY A 60 -9.69 3.48 3.24
C GLY A 60 -8.27 3.27 2.75
N PHE A 61 -7.69 2.09 3.00
CA PHE A 61 -6.38 1.78 2.45
C PHE A 61 -6.41 1.96 0.93
N TRP A 62 -5.35 2.49 0.30
CA TRP A 62 -5.26 2.88 -1.13
C TRP A 62 -5.40 1.69 -2.08
N MET A 63 -6.53 1.04 -1.99
CA MET A 63 -6.94 -0.13 -2.71
C MET A 63 -8.06 0.28 -3.66
N PRO A 64 -8.11 -0.33 -4.84
CA PRO A 64 -9.28 -0.20 -5.68
C PRO A 64 -10.52 -0.76 -4.95
N ASN A 65 -11.69 -0.24 -5.32
CA ASN A 65 -12.93 -0.64 -4.67
C ASN A 65 -13.18 -2.14 -4.93
N LYS A 66 -13.17 -2.95 -3.87
CA LYS A 66 -13.38 -4.41 -3.93
C LYS A 66 -14.70 -4.81 -4.59
N ALA A 67 -15.71 -3.94 -4.58
CA ALA A 67 -16.99 -4.21 -5.23
C ALA A 67 -16.94 -4.09 -6.76
N TRP A 68 -15.86 -3.55 -7.33
CA TRP A 68 -15.70 -3.46 -8.79
C TRP A 68 -15.18 -4.79 -9.36
N GLU A 69 -15.71 -5.18 -10.51
CA GLU A 69 -15.29 -6.40 -11.20
C GLU A 69 -13.78 -6.36 -11.49
N GLY A 70 -13.06 -7.40 -11.06
CA GLY A 70 -11.60 -7.49 -11.21
C GLY A 70 -10.78 -6.64 -10.23
N CYS A 71 -11.40 -6.09 -9.17
CA CYS A 71 -10.75 -5.20 -8.20
C CYS A 71 -10.61 -5.74 -6.77
N ASP A 72 -10.93 -7.02 -6.54
CA ASP A 72 -10.65 -7.69 -5.27
C ASP A 72 -9.20 -8.20 -5.25
N VAL A 73 -8.26 -7.30 -4.94
CA VAL A 73 -6.81 -7.55 -5.02
C VAL A 73 -6.11 -6.99 -3.79
N ASP A 74 -5.05 -7.64 -3.31
CA ASP A 74 -4.30 -7.20 -2.12
C ASP A 74 -3.06 -6.34 -2.46
N ASP A 75 -3.01 -5.77 -3.66
CA ASP A 75 -1.91 -4.93 -4.11
C ASP A 75 -2.28 -3.43 -4.01
N PRO A 76 -1.69 -2.67 -3.08
CA PRO A 76 -1.98 -1.24 -2.93
C PRO A 76 -1.51 -0.40 -4.12
N SER A 77 -0.69 -0.96 -5.03
CA SER A 77 -0.27 -0.26 -6.24
C SER A 77 -1.34 -0.16 -7.33
N ALA A 78 -2.47 -0.87 -7.16
CA ALA A 78 -3.58 -1.00 -8.13
C ALA A 78 -3.18 -1.57 -9.52
N ARG A 79 -1.94 -2.02 -9.70
CA ARG A 79 -1.44 -2.51 -11.00
C ARG A 79 -1.98 -3.87 -11.42
N VAL A 80 -2.33 -4.72 -10.47
CA VAL A 80 -2.87 -6.06 -10.71
C VAL A 80 -4.36 -6.03 -11.09
N LEU A 81 -4.97 -4.84 -11.13
CA LEU A 81 -6.31 -4.69 -11.67
C LEU A 81 -6.32 -5.05 -13.15
N SER A 82 -7.33 -5.83 -13.55
CA SER A 82 -7.50 -6.30 -14.93
C SER A 82 -7.57 -5.16 -15.96
N ASN A 83 -8.02 -3.97 -15.54
CA ASN A 83 -8.12 -2.78 -16.39
C ASN A 83 -6.86 -1.89 -16.40
N TYR A 84 -5.94 -2.04 -15.44
CA TYR A 84 -4.80 -1.12 -15.29
C TYR A 84 -3.76 -1.27 -16.41
N GLY A 85 -3.58 -2.49 -16.93
CA GLY A 85 -2.71 -2.76 -18.09
C GLY A 85 -3.23 -2.22 -19.42
N ALA A 86 -4.54 -1.97 -19.54
CA ALA A 86 -5.15 -1.44 -20.76
C ALA A 86 -5.08 0.09 -20.86
N SER A 87 -4.89 0.79 -19.74
CA SER A 87 -4.75 2.26 -19.67
C SER A 87 -3.45 2.80 -20.29
N GLY A 88 -2.52 1.92 -20.67
CA GLY A 88 -1.25 2.27 -21.32
C GLY A 88 -1.22 2.05 -22.84
N LEU A 89 -2.35 1.71 -23.47
CA LEU A 89 -2.52 1.58 -24.92
C LEU A 89 -3.07 2.86 -25.55
#